data_AF-A0A9D8ASE7-F1
#
_entry.id   AF-A0A9D8ASE7-F1
#
_cell.length_a   1.000
_cell.length_b   1.000
_cell.length_c   1.000
_cell.angle_alpha   90.00
_cell.angle_beta   90.00
_cell.angle_gamma   90.00
#
_symmetry.space_group_name_H-M   'P 1'
#
loop_
_entity.id
_entity.type
_entity.pdbx_description
1 polymer ?
#
loop_
_entity_poly.entity_id
_entity_poly.type
_entity_poly.pdbx_seq_one_letter_code
_entity_poly.pdbx_strand_id
1 'polypeptide(L)'
;MRDALLVGVWRFTVPIPQGIWRRHLHEGGDLGFMSQEDHQVRNYVVQELPRAGKPLSPESIARALDLPLSQVADILAKLERHMTFLYRNPRGEVAWAYPVTVDQTPHRVTFSTGEQVYAA
;
A
#
# COMPACT_ATOMS: atom_id res chain seq x y z
N MET A 1 -20.78 -1.25 -13.49
CA MET A 1 -21.25 -1.04 -12.10
C MET A 1 -21.49 0.45 -11.92
N ARG A 2 -22.53 0.88 -11.18
CA ARG A 2 -22.77 2.32 -10.95
C ARG A 2 -21.87 2.77 -9.79
N ASP A 3 -20.92 3.66 -10.08
CA ASP A 3 -20.09 4.30 -9.06
C ASP A 3 -20.96 5.20 -8.17
N ALA A 4 -21.36 4.67 -7.02
CA ALA A 4 -22.08 5.38 -5.99
C ALA A 4 -21.22 5.38 -4.71
N LEU A 5 -20.69 6.55 -4.34
CA LEU A 5 -20.07 6.73 -3.04
C LEU A 5 -21.19 6.83 -1.99
N LEU A 6 -21.10 6.03 -0.93
CA LEU A 6 -22.11 5.98 0.12
C LEU A 6 -21.54 6.56 1.42
N VAL A 7 -22.36 7.27 2.19
CA VAL A 7 -22.00 7.74 3.54
C VAL A 7 -22.91 7.11 4.59
N GLY A 8 -22.30 6.65 5.68
CA GLY A 8 -23.01 6.18 6.86
C GLY A 8 -23.42 7.35 7.74
N VAL A 9 -24.74 7.57 7.90
CA VAL A 9 -25.30 8.50 8.87
C VAL A 9 -26.08 7.68 9.89
N TRP A 10 -25.44 7.40 11.02
CA TRP A 10 -25.96 6.57 12.11
C TRP A 10 -26.34 5.15 11.62
N ARG A 11 -27.65 4.83 11.54
CA ARG A 11 -28.16 3.54 11.05
C ARG A 11 -28.38 3.50 9.54
N PHE A 12 -28.21 4.61 8.83
CA PHE A 12 -28.56 4.73 7.42
C PHE A 12 -27.33 4.84 6.53
N THR A 13 -27.42 4.24 5.35
CA THR A 13 -26.43 4.40 4.27
C THR A 13 -27.07 5.19 3.15
N VAL A 14 -26.55 6.38 2.87
CA VAL A 14 -27.15 7.33 1.90
C VAL A 14 -26.17 7.57 0.75
N PRO A 15 -26.61 7.54 -0.52
CA PRO A 15 -25.73 7.84 -1.64
C PRO A 15 -25.35 9.32 -1.66
N ILE A 16 -24.06 9.62 -1.79
CA ILE A 16 -23.59 10.98 -2.02
C ILE A 16 -23.81 11.34 -3.49
N PRO A 17 -24.50 12.45 -3.80
CA PRO A 17 -24.65 12.96 -5.16
C PRO A 17 -23.29 13.13 -5.87
N GLN A 18 -23.21 12.71 -7.14
CA GLN A 18 -21.94 12.69 -7.90
C GLN A 18 -21.23 14.05 -7.98
N GLY A 19 -21.98 15.16 -8.05
CA GLY A 19 -21.39 16.50 -8.09
C GLY A 19 -20.66 16.90 -6.79
N ILE A 20 -21.01 16.30 -5.66
CA ILE A 20 -20.43 16.62 -4.35
C ILE A 20 -19.11 15.87 -4.16
N TRP A 21 -19.08 14.55 -4.38
CA TRP A 21 -17.85 13.78 -4.15
C TRP A 21 -16.81 13.92 -5.26
N ARG A 22 -17.21 14.11 -6.53
CA ARG A 22 -16.22 14.30 -7.62
C ARG A 22 -15.30 15.50 -7.40
N ARG A 23 -15.79 16.56 -6.75
CA ARG A 23 -14.97 17.73 -6.40
C ARG A 23 -13.92 17.44 -5.33
N HIS A 24 -14.16 16.46 -4.46
CA HIS A 24 -13.28 16.10 -3.35
C HIS A 24 -12.35 14.92 -3.66
N LEU A 25 -12.56 14.19 -4.77
CA LEU A 25 -11.69 13.08 -5.15
C LEU A 25 -10.26 13.50 -5.51
N HIS A 26 -10.04 14.78 -5.79
CA HIS A 26 -8.70 15.31 -6.05
C HIS A 26 -7.93 15.65 -4.77
N GLU A 27 -8.56 15.55 -3.59
CA GLU A 27 -7.92 15.74 -2.29
C GLU A 27 -7.47 14.40 -1.70
N GLY A 28 -6.77 13.59 -2.50
CA GLY A 28 -5.89 12.57 -1.93
C GLY A 28 -4.76 13.29 -1.21
N GLY A 29 -4.51 12.97 0.07
CA GLY A 29 -3.44 13.59 0.86
C GLY A 29 -2.13 13.65 0.07
N ASP A 30 -1.42 14.77 0.17
CA ASP A 30 -0.30 15.17 -0.71
C ASP A 30 0.76 14.06 -0.89
N LEU A 31 0.52 13.19 -1.87
CA LEU A 31 1.49 12.25 -2.42
C LEU A 31 2.31 12.92 -3.54
N GLY A 32 2.30 14.25 -3.65
CA GLY A 32 2.98 15.00 -4.71
C GLY A 32 4.50 14.78 -4.76
N PHE A 33 5.09 14.23 -3.69
CA PHE A 33 6.50 13.82 -3.66
C PHE A 33 6.76 12.48 -4.39
N MET A 34 5.72 11.70 -4.71
CA MET A 34 5.83 10.39 -5.34
C MET A 34 5.82 10.49 -6.87
N SER A 35 6.88 9.97 -7.50
CA SER A 35 6.93 9.65 -8.91
C SER A 35 6.08 8.42 -9.23
N GLN A 36 5.89 8.17 -10.52
CA GLN A 36 5.24 6.96 -11.01
C GLN A 36 5.93 5.68 -10.50
N GLU A 37 7.26 5.68 -10.44
CA GLU A 37 8.04 4.53 -9.99
C GLU A 37 7.89 4.30 -8.49
N ASP A 38 7.75 5.37 -7.69
CA ASP A 38 7.46 5.20 -6.26
C ASP A 38 6.09 4.54 -6.05
N HIS A 39 5.11 4.93 -6.86
CA HIS A 39 3.80 4.29 -6.84
C HIS A 39 3.89 2.83 -7.25
N GLN A 40 4.69 2.49 -8.26
CA GLN A 40 4.91 1.11 -8.68
C GLN A 40 5.54 0.27 -7.57
N VAL A 41 6.63 0.74 -6.97
CA VAL A 41 7.31 0.04 -5.87
C VAL A 41 6.36 -0.14 -4.68
N ARG A 42 5.68 0.93 -4.25
CA ARG A 42 4.73 0.85 -3.13
C ARG A 42 3.60 -0.15 -3.42
N ASN A 43 2.95 -0.04 -4.57
CA ASN A 43 1.81 -0.89 -4.90
C ASN A 43 2.23 -2.36 -5.02
N TYR A 44 3.40 -2.63 -5.62
CA TYR A 44 3.97 -3.97 -5.70
C TYR A 44 4.22 -4.56 -4.33
N VAL A 45 4.90 -3.82 -3.44
CA VAL A 45 5.21 -4.28 -2.08
C VAL A 45 3.93 -4.60 -1.30
N VAL A 46 2.92 -3.72 -1.34
CA VAL A 46 1.63 -3.92 -0.64
C VAL A 46 0.90 -5.16 -1.18
N GLN A 47 0.96 -5.41 -2.49
CA GLN A 47 0.33 -6.56 -3.11
C GLN A 47 1.09 -7.88 -2.86
N GLU A 48 2.42 -7.82 -2.84
CA GLU A 48 3.26 -9.01 -2.85
C GLU A 48 3.60 -9.50 -1.43
N LEU A 49 3.66 -8.61 -0.42
CA LEU A 49 3.90 -9.00 0.97
C LEU A 49 2.93 -10.10 1.47
N PRO A 50 1.60 -9.99 1.27
CA PRO A 50 0.66 -11.04 1.67
C PRO A 50 0.86 -12.36 0.90
N ARG A 51 1.28 -12.29 -0.37
CA ARG A 51 1.48 -13.47 -1.23
C ARG A 51 2.76 -14.21 -0.90
N ALA A 52 3.84 -13.46 -0.72
CA ALA A 52 5.14 -14.02 -0.36
C ALA A 52 5.14 -14.58 1.07
N GLY A 53 4.36 -13.98 1.97
CA GLY A 53 4.29 -14.38 3.38
C GLY A 53 5.61 -14.21 4.13
N LYS A 54 6.55 -13.45 3.58
CA LYS A 54 7.89 -13.20 4.10
C LYS A 54 8.40 -11.83 3.65
N PRO A 55 9.40 -11.24 4.33
CA PRO A 55 9.97 -9.96 3.93
C PRO A 55 10.47 -9.97 2.48
N LEU A 56 10.28 -8.86 1.77
CA LEU A 56 10.69 -8.69 0.38
C LEU A 56 12.06 -8.02 0.29
N SER A 57 13.01 -8.66 -0.40
CA SER A 57 14.35 -8.07 -0.59
C SER A 57 14.33 -7.02 -1.72
N PRO A 58 15.17 -5.97 -1.65
CA PRO A 58 15.29 -4.99 -2.72
C PRO A 58 15.60 -5.61 -4.10
N GLU A 59 16.40 -6.68 -4.15
CA GLU A 59 16.74 -7.41 -5.37
C GLU A 59 15.54 -8.13 -5.97
N SER A 60 14.67 -8.69 -5.12
CA SER A 60 13.44 -9.34 -5.59
C SER A 60 12.45 -8.32 -6.18
N ILE A 61 12.35 -7.14 -5.57
CA ILE A 61 11.50 -6.04 -6.03
C ILE A 61 12.05 -5.48 -7.36
N ALA A 62 13.35 -5.22 -7.42
CA ALA A 62 14.03 -4.74 -8.63
C ALA A 62 13.83 -5.68 -9.82
N ARG A 63 14.00 -6.99 -9.59
CA ARG A 63 13.79 -8.01 -10.63
C ARG A 63 12.33 -8.05 -11.09
N ALA A 64 11.37 -7.94 -10.17
CA ALA A 64 9.95 -8.04 -10.50
C ALA A 64 9.42 -6.81 -11.26
N LEU A 65 9.99 -5.63 -10.99
CA LEU A 65 9.59 -4.38 -11.62
C LEU A 65 10.45 -3.97 -12.82
N ASP A 66 11.47 -4.77 -13.16
CA ASP A 66 12.47 -4.45 -14.18
C ASP A 66 13.12 -3.07 -13.96
N LEU A 67 13.44 -2.78 -12.69
CA LEU A 67 14.07 -1.53 -12.26
C LEU A 67 15.51 -1.79 -11.79
N PRO A 68 16.44 -0.85 -12.03
CA PRO A 68 17.76 -0.85 -11.40
C PRO A 68 17.69 -1.00 -9.87
N LEU A 69 18.51 -1.88 -9.31
CA LEU A 69 18.56 -2.10 -7.86
C LEU A 69 18.83 -0.82 -7.07
N SER A 70 19.74 0.04 -7.56
CA SER A 70 20.05 1.33 -6.94
C SER A 70 18.82 2.23 -6.87
N GLN A 71 18.03 2.27 -7.93
CA GLN A 71 16.81 3.05 -8.00
C GLN A 71 15.75 2.52 -7.02
N VAL A 72 15.58 1.20 -6.94
CA VAL A 72 14.69 0.59 -5.94
C VAL A 72 15.16 0.90 -4.51
N ALA A 73 16.46 0.84 -4.23
CA ALA A 73 17.00 1.18 -2.92
C ALA A 73 16.72 2.64 -2.54
N ASP A 74 16.87 3.57 -3.47
CA ASP A 74 16.58 5.00 -3.27
C ASP A 74 15.07 5.24 -3.04
N ILE A 75 14.21 4.58 -3.83
CA ILE A 75 12.75 4.65 -3.66
C ILE A 75 12.36 4.09 -2.29
N LEU A 76 12.87 2.92 -1.90
CA LEU A 76 12.58 2.33 -0.59
C LEU A 76 13.04 3.24 0.56
N ALA A 77 14.22 3.85 0.44
CA ALA A 77 14.72 4.80 1.43
C ALA A 77 13.82 6.06 1.51
N LYS A 78 13.32 6.54 0.37
CA LYS A 78 12.37 7.65 0.32
C LYS A 78 11.05 7.29 0.98
N LEU A 79 10.45 6.16 0.61
CA LEU A 79 9.18 5.69 1.16
C LEU A 79 9.25 5.45 2.67
N GLU A 80 10.33 4.83 3.14
CA GLU A 80 10.58 4.57 4.55
C GLU A 80 10.71 5.85 5.37
N ARG A 81 11.38 6.89 4.84
CA ARG A 81 11.53 8.18 5.52
C ARG A 81 10.18 8.83 5.83
N HIS A 82 9.17 8.58 5.00
CA HIS A 82 7.83 9.09 5.22
C HIS A 82 6.99 8.23 6.18
N MET A 83 7.51 7.08 6.66
CA MET A 83 7.01 6.15 7.71
C MET A 83 5.54 5.72 7.64
N THR A 84 4.74 6.27 6.74
CA THR A 84 3.36 5.91 6.46
C THR A 84 3.26 4.86 5.37
N PHE A 85 4.37 4.60 4.64
CA PHE A 85 4.36 3.72 3.48
C PHE A 85 4.93 2.33 3.77
N LEU A 86 6.13 2.25 4.38
CA LEU A 86 6.80 0.98 4.64
C LEU A 86 7.89 1.08 5.72
N TYR A 87 8.32 -0.10 6.18
CA TYR A 87 9.46 -0.30 7.09
C TYR A 87 10.31 -1.47 6.60
N ARG A 88 11.64 -1.31 6.72
CA ARG A 88 12.60 -2.38 6.44
C ARG A 88 13.19 -2.95 7.73
N ASN A 89 13.32 -4.27 7.78
CA ASN A 89 13.97 -4.97 8.88
C ASN A 89 15.51 -4.73 8.88
N PRO A 90 16.27 -5.20 9.89
CA PRO A 90 17.73 -5.03 9.93
C PRO A 90 18.50 -5.64 8.75
N ARG A 91 17.89 -6.52 7.95
CA ARG A 91 18.46 -7.07 6.72
C ARG A 91 18.18 -6.19 5.49
N GLY A 92 17.48 -5.07 5.66
CA GLY A 92 17.08 -4.17 4.58
C GLY A 92 15.89 -4.68 3.76
N GLU A 93 15.20 -5.72 4.21
CA GLU A 93 14.02 -6.27 3.53
C GLU A 93 12.76 -5.57 4.02
N VAL A 94 11.81 -5.34 3.12
CA VAL A 94 10.52 -4.76 3.50
C VAL A 94 9.71 -5.80 4.27
N ALA A 95 9.43 -5.54 5.55
CA ALA A 95 8.63 -6.42 6.42
C ALA A 95 7.20 -5.91 6.59
N TRP A 96 7.00 -4.61 6.41
CA TRP A 96 5.72 -3.94 6.54
C TRP A 96 5.53 -2.90 5.45
N ALA A 97 4.33 -2.81 4.89
CA ALA A 97 3.88 -1.68 4.09
C ALA A 97 2.39 -1.45 4.32
N TYR A 98 1.97 -0.22 4.63
CA TYR A 98 0.58 0.03 5.01
C TYR A 98 -0.41 -0.45 3.93
N PRO A 99 -1.42 -1.27 4.27
CA PRO A 99 -1.84 -1.67 5.63
C PRO A 99 -1.38 -3.07 6.08
N VAL A 100 -0.45 -3.72 5.39
CA VAL A 100 -0.09 -5.14 5.58
C VAL A 100 1.31 -5.34 6.18
N THR A 101 1.45 -6.32 7.06
CA THR A 101 2.74 -6.77 7.60
C THR A 101 2.87 -8.29 7.58
N VAL A 102 4.10 -8.78 7.46
CA VAL A 102 4.43 -10.20 7.66
C VAL A 102 4.67 -10.54 9.12
N ASP A 103 4.88 -9.52 9.96
CA ASP A 103 5.03 -9.69 11.40
C ASP A 103 3.67 -10.01 12.03
N GLN A 104 3.67 -10.84 13.08
CA GLN A 104 2.43 -11.21 13.73
C GLN A 104 1.84 -10.03 14.51
N THR A 105 0.60 -9.68 14.20
CA THR A 105 -0.21 -8.74 14.99
C THR A 105 -1.50 -9.43 15.46
N PRO A 106 -2.23 -8.86 16.43
CA PRO A 106 -3.55 -9.36 16.81
C PRO A 106 -4.59 -9.27 15.68
N HIS A 107 -4.32 -8.50 14.62
CA HIS A 107 -5.27 -8.19 13.55
C HIS A 107 -4.98 -9.06 12.32
N ARG A 108 -5.73 -10.15 12.15
CA ARG A 108 -5.65 -10.99 10.95
C ARG A 108 -6.59 -10.48 9.86
N VAL A 109 -6.09 -10.49 8.63
CA VAL A 109 -6.86 -10.13 7.43
C VAL A 109 -6.81 -11.30 6.45
N THR A 110 -7.95 -11.59 5.83
CA THR A 110 -8.04 -12.53 4.71
C THR A 110 -8.40 -11.73 3.46
N PHE A 111 -7.55 -11.79 2.45
CA PHE A 111 -7.81 -11.14 1.17
C PHE A 111 -8.85 -11.95 0.40
N SER A 112 -9.58 -11.31 -0.53
CA SER A 112 -10.57 -11.99 -1.37
C SER A 112 -9.95 -13.11 -2.23
N THR A 113 -8.64 -13.06 -2.44
CA THR A 113 -7.83 -14.06 -3.14
C THR A 113 -7.35 -15.22 -2.25
N GLY A 114 -7.62 -15.17 -0.93
CA GLY A 114 -7.41 -16.27 0.01
C GLY A 114 -6.15 -16.16 0.88
N GLU A 115 -5.23 -15.23 0.58
CA GLU A 115 -4.03 -14.99 1.38
C GLU A 115 -4.41 -14.46 2.76
N GLN A 116 -3.74 -14.99 3.79
CA GLN A 116 -3.89 -14.54 5.18
C GLN A 116 -2.65 -13.77 5.61
N VAL A 117 -2.86 -12.57 6.12
CA VAL A 117 -1.79 -11.65 6.55
C VAL A 117 -2.21 -10.91 7.81
N TYR A 118 -1.30 -10.13 8.36
CA TYR A 118 -1.56 -9.27 9.50
C TYR A 118 -1.74 -7.82 9.05
N ALA A 119 -2.68 -7.12 9.68
CA ALA A 119 -2.79 -5.66 9.55
C ALA A 119 -1.83 -4.99 10.52
N ALA A 120 -1.31 -3.83 10.12
CA ALA A 120 -0.33 -3.06 10.86
C ALA A 120 -0.77 -1.62 11.13
#